data_AF-A0A3S0X333-F1
#
_entry.id   AF-A0A3S0X333-F1
#
_cell.length_a   1.000
_cell.length_b   1.000
_cell.length_c   1.000
_cell.angle_alpha   90.00
_cell.angle_beta   90.00
_cell.angle_gamma   90.00
#
_symmetry.space_group_name_H-M   'P 1'
#
loop_
_entity.id
_entity.type
_entity.pdbx_description
1 polymer ?
#
loop_
_entity_poly.entity_id
_entity_poly.type
_entity_poly.pdbx_seq_one_letter_code
_entity_poly.pdbx_strand_id
1 'polypeptide(L)'
;MKDSIQWKLIETHYDEVVKHLVALKMGMVEADVFVKRFSRDNYKHPVYKALCEIGKAAKTIFLCNYLENENLRIEINASLNVVERLNSVMNFFFYGKLGEINSNDPEEQELSILCLHLLQVCAVYINTLLIQEILSDKTWRNKLKPEDFRALSPLFHAHFNPYGIFLLDLEKRLMIGKEDIIHDRSEKNSSQRESKTIAEALEN
;
A
#
# COMPACT_ATOMS: atom_id res chain seq x y z
N MET A 1 23.01 -3.18 20.30
CA MET A 1 24.28 -2.79 19.66
C MET A 1 25.37 -3.04 20.68
N LYS A 2 26.18 -4.09 20.51
CA LYS A 2 27.13 -4.52 21.56
C LYS A 2 28.54 -3.99 21.36
N ASP A 3 28.86 -3.49 20.16
CA ASP A 3 30.20 -3.04 19.77
C ASP A 3 30.21 -1.57 19.35
N SER A 4 31.29 -0.86 19.69
CA SER A 4 31.56 0.52 19.26
C SER A 4 31.87 0.61 17.77
N ILE A 5 31.52 1.74 17.14
CA ILE A 5 31.79 2.01 15.71
C ILE A 5 33.30 2.02 15.45
N GLN A 6 33.75 1.29 14.43
CA GLN A 6 35.16 1.22 14.04
C GLN A 6 35.53 2.33 13.04
N TRP A 7 35.76 3.54 13.55
CA TRP A 7 36.09 4.72 12.72
C TRP A 7 37.32 4.54 11.83
N LYS A 8 38.36 3.86 12.32
CA LYS A 8 39.60 3.65 11.57
C LYS A 8 39.39 2.82 10.31
N LEU A 9 38.46 1.85 10.34
CA LEU A 9 38.12 1.02 9.18
C LEU A 9 37.41 1.85 8.10
N ILE A 10 36.55 2.78 8.52
CA ILE A 10 35.89 3.73 7.63
C ILE A 10 36.93 4.63 6.97
N GLU A 11 37.83 5.22 7.76
CA GLU A 11 38.88 6.13 7.27
C GLU A 11 39.79 5.44 6.25
N THR A 12 40.17 4.18 6.51
CA THR A 12 41.10 3.43 5.64
C THR A 12 40.50 3.13 4.26
N HIS A 13 39.18 2.90 4.18
CA HIS A 13 38.50 2.50 2.94
C HIS A 13 37.53 3.56 2.42
N TYR A 14 37.59 4.79 2.93
CA TYR A 14 36.60 5.83 2.64
C TYR A 14 36.47 6.11 1.14
N ASP A 15 37.59 6.25 0.43
CA ASP A 15 37.61 6.55 -0.99
C ASP A 15 36.97 5.44 -1.84
N GLU A 16 37.23 4.18 -1.49
CA GLU A 16 36.64 3.03 -2.19
C GLU A 16 35.13 2.98 -1.94
N VAL A 17 34.71 3.20 -0.69
CA VAL A 17 33.30 3.27 -0.32
C VAL A 17 32.59 4.36 -1.11
N VAL A 18 33.15 5.57 -1.19
CA VAL A 18 32.55 6.69 -1.93
C VAL A 18 32.43 6.36 -3.42
N LYS A 19 33.47 5.81 -4.05
CA LYS A 19 33.41 5.38 -5.47
C LYS A 19 32.26 4.40 -5.72
N HIS A 20 32.12 3.43 -4.82
CA HIS A 20 31.08 2.42 -4.87
C HIS A 20 29.67 3.01 -4.68
N LEU A 21 29.49 3.91 -3.71
CA LEU A 21 28.22 4.58 -3.48
C LEU A 21 27.85 5.53 -4.62
N VAL A 22 28.82 6.22 -5.22
CA VAL A 22 28.59 7.09 -6.38
C VAL A 22 28.19 6.25 -7.60
N ALA A 23 28.87 5.14 -7.86
CA ALA A 23 28.50 4.22 -8.95
C ALA A 23 27.06 3.70 -8.77
N LEU A 24 26.67 3.34 -7.55
CA LEU A 24 25.31 2.93 -7.22
C LEU A 24 24.30 4.07 -7.42
N LYS A 25 24.60 5.28 -6.92
CA LYS A 25 23.74 6.47 -7.05
C LYS A 25 23.55 6.90 -8.51
N MET A 26 24.57 6.72 -9.34
CA MET A 26 24.54 7.05 -10.77
C MET A 26 23.91 5.94 -11.63
N GLY A 27 23.47 4.82 -11.03
CA GLY A 27 22.90 3.69 -11.77
C GLY A 27 23.92 2.94 -12.64
N MET A 28 25.22 3.12 -12.40
CA MET A 28 26.27 2.37 -13.13
C MET A 28 26.35 0.90 -12.68
N VAL A 29 25.84 0.61 -11.48
CA VAL A 29 25.75 -0.73 -10.90
C VAL A 29 24.38 -0.88 -10.26
N GLU A 30 23.67 -1.96 -10.58
CA GLU A 30 22.42 -2.33 -9.91
C GLU A 30 22.67 -2.74 -8.44
N ALA A 31 21.72 -2.42 -7.56
CA ALA A 31 21.83 -2.72 -6.13
C ALA A 31 21.99 -4.23 -5.84
N ASP A 32 21.30 -5.07 -6.61
CA ASP A 32 21.45 -6.53 -6.60
C ASP A 32 22.91 -6.92 -6.82
N VAL A 33 23.51 -6.38 -7.88
CA VAL A 33 24.84 -6.78 -8.34
C VAL A 33 25.88 -6.30 -7.34
N PHE A 34 25.66 -5.10 -6.80
CA PHE A 34 26.45 -4.53 -5.73
C PHE A 34 26.49 -5.44 -4.50
N VAL A 35 25.33 -5.88 -4.00
CA VAL A 35 25.26 -6.77 -2.84
C VAL A 35 25.91 -8.12 -3.15
N LYS A 36 25.54 -8.76 -4.27
CA LYS A 36 26.10 -10.06 -4.68
C LYS A 36 27.62 -10.03 -4.77
N ARG A 37 28.21 -8.92 -5.25
CA ARG A 37 29.67 -8.74 -5.33
C ARG A 37 30.35 -8.88 -3.97
N PHE A 38 29.77 -8.32 -2.90
CA PHE A 38 30.33 -8.40 -1.56
C PHE A 38 29.93 -9.68 -0.81
N SER A 39 28.82 -10.32 -1.19
CA SER A 39 28.38 -11.61 -0.65
C SER A 39 29.33 -12.76 -1.03
N ARG A 40 30.03 -12.68 -2.17
CA ARG A 40 30.93 -13.74 -2.69
C ARG A 40 32.00 -14.19 -1.69
N ASP A 41 32.55 -13.25 -0.92
CA ASP A 41 33.58 -13.53 0.09
C ASP A 41 33.00 -13.63 1.52
N ASN A 42 31.79 -14.16 1.68
CA ASN A 42 31.08 -14.22 2.97
C ASN A 42 31.01 -12.85 3.67
N TYR A 43 30.81 -11.77 2.92
CA TYR A 43 30.74 -10.40 3.46
C TYR A 43 32.00 -9.95 4.21
N LYS A 44 33.15 -10.61 3.98
CA LYS A 44 34.40 -10.28 4.67
C LYS A 44 35.16 -9.12 4.05
N HIS A 45 34.74 -8.67 2.86
CA HIS A 45 35.43 -7.62 2.11
C HIS A 45 35.57 -6.34 2.95
N PRO A 46 36.78 -5.75 3.08
CA PRO A 46 37.03 -4.60 3.94
C PRO A 46 36.13 -3.39 3.64
N VAL A 47 35.90 -3.08 2.36
CA VAL A 47 34.96 -2.02 1.93
C VAL A 47 33.53 -2.29 2.38
N TYR A 48 33.07 -3.55 2.33
CA TYR A 48 31.72 -3.90 2.80
C TYR A 48 31.60 -3.72 4.30
N LYS A 49 32.63 -4.08 5.06
CA LYS A 49 32.67 -3.82 6.51
C LYS A 49 32.67 -2.32 6.81
N ALA A 50 33.45 -1.52 6.09
CA ALA A 50 33.43 -0.07 6.22
C ALA A 50 32.03 0.51 5.93
N LEU A 51 31.35 0.02 4.88
CA LEU A 51 29.94 0.35 4.59
C LEU A 51 29.01 0.00 5.76
N CYS A 52 29.16 -1.18 6.36
CA CYS A 52 28.36 -1.58 7.53
C CYS A 52 28.63 -0.66 8.74
N GLU A 53 29.88 -0.27 9.00
CA GLU A 53 30.23 0.65 10.09
C GLU A 53 29.65 2.05 9.86
N ILE A 54 29.66 2.55 8.61
CA ILE A 54 28.95 3.79 8.25
C ILE A 54 27.45 3.65 8.51
N GLY A 55 26.84 2.52 8.13
CA GLY A 55 25.44 2.22 8.42
C GLY A 55 25.12 2.21 9.91
N LYS A 56 26.02 1.66 10.75
CA LYS A 56 25.91 1.72 12.22
C LYS A 56 25.96 3.15 12.73
N ALA A 57 26.88 3.97 12.22
CA ALA A 57 26.97 5.39 12.59
C ALA A 57 25.69 6.15 12.22
N ALA A 58 25.20 6.02 10.99
CA ALA A 58 23.96 6.62 10.53
C ALA A 58 22.75 6.18 11.37
N LYS A 59 22.65 4.88 11.66
CA LYS A 59 21.58 4.34 12.53
C LYS A 59 21.65 4.89 13.95
N THR A 60 22.86 5.07 14.50
CA THR A 60 23.06 5.64 15.83
C THR A 60 22.63 7.09 15.87
N ILE A 61 23.05 7.90 14.90
CA ILE A 61 22.63 9.30 14.76
C ILE A 61 21.11 9.40 14.64
N PHE A 62 20.49 8.59 13.79
CA PHE A 62 19.04 8.53 13.66
C PHE A 62 18.36 8.17 14.98
N LEU A 63 18.88 7.18 15.72
CA LEU A 63 18.30 6.77 17.00
C LEU A 63 18.43 7.86 18.06
N CYS A 64 19.56 8.58 18.12
CA CYS A 64 19.72 9.73 18.99
C CYS A 64 18.67 10.80 18.66
N ASN A 65 18.51 11.17 17.39
CA ASN A 65 17.48 12.12 16.95
C ASN A 65 16.06 11.64 17.27
N TYR A 66 15.79 10.35 17.09
CA TYR A 66 14.50 9.73 17.41
C TYR A 66 14.18 9.81 18.91
N LEU A 67 15.17 9.58 19.78
CA LEU A 67 14.98 9.65 21.23
C LEU A 67 14.86 11.09 21.73
N GLU A 68 15.56 12.03 21.11
CA GLU A 68 15.53 13.45 21.48
C GLU A 68 14.24 14.15 21.02
N ASN A 69 13.80 13.93 19.78
CA ASN A 69 12.71 14.69 19.17
C ASN A 69 11.38 13.92 19.20
N GLU A 70 10.42 14.40 19.98
CA GLU A 70 9.07 13.83 20.06
C GLU A 70 8.29 13.93 18.75
N ASN A 71 8.38 15.05 18.03
CA ASN A 71 7.66 15.24 16.77
C ASN A 71 8.10 14.20 15.73
N LEU A 72 9.39 13.89 15.67
CA LEU A 72 9.93 12.85 14.79
C LEU A 72 9.34 11.47 15.14
N ARG A 73 9.18 11.16 16.44
CA ARG A 73 8.54 9.89 16.85
C ARG A 73 7.08 9.84 16.46
N ILE A 74 6.34 10.93 16.62
CA ILE A 74 4.92 10.99 16.26
C ILE A 74 4.78 10.76 14.75
N GLU A 75 5.59 11.43 13.92
CA GLU A 75 5.56 11.28 12.47
C GLU A 75 5.87 9.84 12.02
N ILE A 76 6.91 9.24 12.61
CA ILE A 76 7.29 7.85 12.32
C ILE A 76 6.17 6.90 12.71
N ASN A 77 5.61 7.01 13.92
CA ASN A 77 4.51 6.14 14.36
C ASN A 77 3.26 6.34 13.52
N ALA A 78 2.93 7.56 13.11
CA ALA A 78 1.80 7.83 12.22
C ALA A 78 1.96 7.12 10.87
N SER A 79 3.16 7.19 10.28
CA SER A 79 3.48 6.47 9.04
C SER A 79 3.42 4.95 9.22
N LEU A 80 3.95 4.46 10.34
CA LEU A 80 4.01 3.04 10.66
C LEU A 80 2.60 2.45 10.84
N ASN A 81 1.71 3.17 11.54
CA ASN A 81 0.31 2.80 11.69
C ASN A 81 -0.42 2.63 10.34
N VAL A 82 -0.11 3.46 9.34
CA VAL A 82 -0.70 3.34 8.00
C VAL A 82 -0.23 2.06 7.32
N VAL A 83 1.08 1.78 7.35
CA VAL A 83 1.67 0.58 6.74
C VAL A 83 1.18 -0.70 7.44
N GLU A 84 1.12 -0.70 8.77
CA GLU A 84 0.60 -1.84 9.54
C GLU A 84 -0.88 -2.10 9.25
N ARG A 85 -1.69 -1.04 9.17
CA ARG A 85 -3.10 -1.17 8.79
C ARG A 85 -3.25 -1.76 7.39
N LEU A 86 -2.44 -1.29 6.44
CA LEU A 86 -2.41 -1.81 5.08
C LEU A 86 -2.00 -3.28 5.04
N ASN A 87 -0.95 -3.67 5.77
CA ASN A 87 -0.53 -5.06 5.89
C ASN A 87 -1.62 -5.93 6.53
N SER A 88 -2.31 -5.44 7.56
CA SER A 88 -3.44 -6.13 8.16
C SER A 88 -4.59 -6.35 7.17
N VAL A 89 -4.88 -5.36 6.31
CA VAL A 89 -5.89 -5.49 5.24
C VAL A 89 -5.45 -6.49 4.18
N MET A 90 -4.17 -6.47 3.78
CA MET A 90 -3.65 -7.43 2.80
C MET A 90 -3.69 -8.86 3.35
N ASN A 91 -3.34 -9.08 4.62
CA ASN A 91 -3.46 -10.38 5.26
C ASN A 91 -4.93 -10.86 5.32
N PHE A 92 -5.88 -9.95 5.51
CA PHE A 92 -7.30 -10.28 5.46
C PHE A 92 -7.76 -10.74 4.07
N PHE A 93 -7.29 -10.06 3.01
CA PHE A 93 -7.61 -10.45 1.63
C PHE A 93 -6.86 -11.72 1.19
N PHE A 94 -5.62 -11.89 1.63
CA PHE A 94 -4.79 -13.04 1.36
C PHE A 94 -5.01 -14.14 2.41
N TYR A 95 -6.28 -14.53 2.62
CA TYR A 95 -6.68 -15.48 3.65
C TYR A 95 -6.28 -16.94 3.34
N GLY A 96 -5.93 -17.24 2.10
CA GLY A 96 -5.51 -18.58 1.66
C GLY A 96 -4.12 -18.94 2.18
N LYS A 97 -3.92 -20.20 2.60
CA LYS A 97 -2.61 -20.75 3.05
C LYS A 97 -1.88 -19.88 4.10
N LEU A 98 -2.61 -19.40 5.12
CA LEU A 98 -2.07 -18.56 6.23
C LEU A 98 -1.48 -17.20 5.79
N GLY A 99 -1.79 -16.74 4.58
CA GLY A 99 -1.21 -15.50 4.06
C GLY A 99 0.22 -15.65 3.55
N GLU A 100 0.69 -16.89 3.36
CA GLU A 100 2.03 -17.17 2.87
C GLU A 100 2.02 -17.64 1.41
N ILE A 101 2.94 -17.10 0.62
CA ILE A 101 3.18 -17.56 -0.74
C ILE A 101 3.98 -18.87 -0.66
N ASN A 102 3.27 -20.00 -0.77
CA ASN A 102 3.86 -21.33 -0.58
C ASN A 102 4.37 -21.97 -1.88
N SER A 103 4.57 -21.17 -2.94
CA SER A 103 5.18 -21.65 -4.18
C SER A 103 6.66 -21.26 -4.22
N ASN A 104 7.51 -22.17 -4.69
CA ASN A 104 8.92 -21.89 -4.94
C ASN A 104 9.18 -21.38 -6.36
N ASP A 105 8.12 -21.19 -7.16
CA ASP A 105 8.19 -20.64 -8.51
C ASP A 105 8.08 -19.11 -8.46
N PRO A 106 9.13 -18.35 -8.83
CA PRO A 106 9.10 -16.88 -8.84
C PRO A 106 7.94 -16.30 -9.65
N GLU A 107 7.52 -16.94 -10.75
CA GLU A 107 6.42 -16.44 -11.58
C GLU A 107 5.07 -16.52 -10.84
N GLU A 108 4.82 -17.62 -10.12
CA GLU A 108 3.61 -17.76 -9.31
C GLU A 108 3.62 -16.81 -8.10
N GLN A 109 4.79 -16.53 -7.52
CA GLN A 109 4.93 -15.55 -6.45
C GLN A 109 4.62 -14.14 -6.95
N GLU A 110 5.20 -13.76 -8.10
CA GLU A 110 4.96 -12.46 -8.73
C GLU A 110 3.49 -12.27 -9.07
N LEU A 111 2.86 -13.26 -9.72
CA LEU A 111 1.43 -13.21 -10.05
C LEU A 111 0.57 -13.03 -8.80
N SER A 112 0.85 -13.78 -7.73
CA SER A 112 0.11 -13.68 -6.46
C SER A 112 0.21 -12.27 -5.86
N ILE A 113 1.41 -11.68 -5.86
CA ILE A 113 1.65 -10.32 -5.36
C ILE A 113 0.93 -9.28 -6.21
N LEU A 114 0.98 -9.41 -7.53
CA LEU A 114 0.32 -8.49 -8.46
C LEU A 114 -1.21 -8.55 -8.31
N CYS A 115 -1.79 -9.74 -8.21
CA CYS A 115 -3.23 -9.91 -7.96
C CYS A 115 -3.64 -9.32 -6.61
N LEU A 116 -2.85 -9.53 -5.55
CA LEU A 116 -3.11 -8.96 -4.23
C LEU A 116 -3.04 -7.43 -4.26
N HIS A 117 -2.05 -6.86 -4.96
CA HIS A 117 -1.95 -5.42 -5.15
C HIS A 117 -3.13 -4.84 -5.92
N LEU A 118 -3.60 -5.50 -6.97
CA LEU A 118 -4.78 -5.08 -7.71
C LEU A 118 -6.01 -5.05 -6.80
N LEU A 119 -6.22 -6.10 -6.01
CA LEU A 119 -7.33 -6.19 -5.07
C LEU A 119 -7.26 -5.07 -4.01
N GLN A 120 -6.05 -4.80 -3.50
CA GLN A 120 -5.81 -3.69 -2.57
C GLN A 120 -6.22 -2.34 -3.16
N VAL A 121 -5.80 -2.04 -4.40
CA VAL A 121 -6.16 -0.79 -5.08
C VAL A 121 -7.66 -0.69 -5.28
N CYS A 122 -8.32 -1.77 -5.70
CA CYS A 122 -9.78 -1.83 -5.85
C CYS A 122 -10.50 -1.57 -4.51
N ALA A 123 -10.04 -2.19 -3.42
CA ALA A 123 -10.63 -2.00 -2.09
C ALA A 123 -10.49 -0.55 -1.61
N VAL A 124 -9.30 0.05 -1.76
CA VAL A 124 -9.07 1.47 -1.42
C VAL A 124 -9.95 2.39 -2.26
N TYR A 125 -10.15 2.07 -3.54
CA TYR A 125 -11.01 2.83 -4.44
C TYR A 125 -12.47 2.81 -3.97
N ILE A 126 -13.03 1.63 -3.71
CA ILE A 126 -14.41 1.49 -3.19
C ILE A 126 -14.56 2.22 -1.85
N ASN A 127 -13.62 2.06 -0.93
CA ASN A 127 -13.65 2.76 0.36
C ASN A 127 -13.63 4.28 0.21
N THR A 128 -12.87 4.78 -0.77
CA THR A 128 -12.81 6.21 -1.08
C THR A 128 -14.16 6.70 -1.61
N LEU A 129 -14.82 5.94 -2.50
CA LEU A 129 -16.16 6.29 -2.99
C LEU A 129 -17.20 6.29 -1.86
N LEU A 130 -17.18 5.29 -0.98
CA LEU A 130 -18.07 5.22 0.19
C LEU A 130 -17.88 6.43 1.11
N ILE A 131 -16.63 6.80 1.39
CA ILE A 131 -16.30 8.00 2.16
C ILE A 131 -16.85 9.26 1.48
N GLN A 132 -16.61 9.41 0.16
CA GLN A 132 -17.07 10.58 -0.59
C GLN A 132 -18.59 10.71 -0.57
N GLU A 133 -19.32 9.59 -0.69
CA GLU A 133 -20.77 9.56 -0.61
C GLU A 133 -21.26 10.04 0.75
N ILE A 134 -20.70 9.52 1.85
CA ILE A 134 -21.05 9.95 3.22
C ILE A 134 -20.74 11.42 3.43
N LEU A 135 -19.59 11.91 2.96
CA LEU A 135 -19.18 13.31 3.07
C LEU A 135 -19.96 14.27 2.15
N SER A 136 -20.68 13.74 1.16
CA SER A 136 -21.59 14.51 0.30
C SER A 136 -22.87 14.92 1.06
N ASP A 137 -23.22 14.19 2.12
CA ASP A 137 -24.32 14.54 3.01
C ASP A 137 -23.87 15.62 4.01
N LYS A 138 -24.52 16.79 3.94
CA LYS A 138 -24.25 17.93 4.83
C LYS A 138 -24.44 17.58 6.31
N THR A 139 -25.31 16.63 6.64
CA THR A 139 -25.54 16.23 8.04
C THR A 139 -24.31 15.58 8.65
N TRP A 140 -23.64 14.69 7.91
CA TRP A 140 -22.40 14.05 8.33
C TRP A 140 -21.22 15.00 8.27
N ARG A 141 -21.11 15.78 7.20
CA ARG A 141 -20.03 16.75 7.03
C ARG A 141 -19.98 17.79 8.17
N ASN A 142 -21.14 18.22 8.67
CA ASN A 142 -21.23 19.19 9.76
C ASN A 142 -21.01 18.59 11.15
N LYS A 143 -21.08 17.26 11.30
CA LYS A 143 -20.80 16.56 12.57
C LYS A 143 -19.31 16.32 12.80
N LEU A 144 -18.52 16.20 11.73
CA LEU A 144 -17.10 15.91 11.79
C LEU A 144 -16.29 17.16 12.17
N LYS A 145 -15.36 16.97 13.09
CA LYS A 145 -14.37 17.97 13.50
C LYS A 145 -13.12 17.89 12.62
N PRO A 146 -12.25 18.92 12.62
CA PRO A 146 -10.97 18.88 11.91
C PRO A 146 -10.11 17.65 12.26
N GLU A 147 -10.18 17.18 13.50
CA GLU A 147 -9.47 15.99 13.97
C GLU A 147 -10.01 14.71 13.30
N ASP A 148 -11.32 14.61 13.08
CA ASP A 148 -11.95 13.47 12.43
C ASP A 148 -11.56 13.39 10.95
N PHE A 149 -11.49 14.54 10.26
CA PHE A 149 -11.00 14.61 8.88
C PHE A 149 -9.53 14.18 8.76
N ARG A 150 -8.71 14.48 9.77
CA ARG A 150 -7.31 14.06 9.80
C ARG A 150 -7.17 12.55 10.02
N ALA A 151 -8.08 11.95 10.78
CA ALA A 151 -8.07 10.52 11.08
C ALA A 151 -8.70 9.66 9.95
N LEU A 152 -9.34 10.29 8.97
CA LEU A 152 -10.04 9.60 7.89
C LEU A 152 -9.05 8.80 7.03
N SER A 153 -9.30 7.50 6.89
CA SER A 153 -8.46 6.59 6.13
C SER A 153 -9.34 5.64 5.31
N PRO A 154 -9.04 5.40 4.02
CA PRO A 154 -9.76 4.44 3.19
C PRO A 154 -9.30 2.99 3.43
N LEU A 155 -8.59 2.70 4.52
CA LEU A 155 -8.00 1.38 4.80
C LEU A 155 -8.85 0.52 5.77
N PHE A 156 -10.16 0.77 5.87
CA PHE A 156 -11.07 -0.08 6.64
C PHE A 156 -11.55 -1.27 5.80
N HIS A 157 -11.68 -2.45 6.40
CA HIS A 157 -12.01 -3.67 5.64
C HIS A 157 -13.17 -4.49 6.22
N ALA A 158 -13.80 -4.04 7.31
CA ALA A 158 -14.83 -4.81 8.01
C ALA A 158 -16.11 -5.09 7.19
N HIS A 159 -16.35 -4.35 6.11
CA HIS A 159 -17.52 -4.55 5.23
C HIS A 159 -17.20 -5.48 4.04
N PHE A 160 -15.93 -5.84 3.83
CA PHE A 160 -15.59 -6.87 2.86
C PHE A 160 -15.81 -8.23 3.49
N ASN A 161 -16.45 -9.12 2.74
CA ASN A 161 -16.55 -10.53 3.09
C ASN A 161 -15.64 -11.31 2.13
N PRO A 162 -14.53 -11.91 2.58
CA PRO A 162 -13.63 -12.69 1.72
C PRO A 162 -14.16 -14.12 1.51
N TYR A 163 -15.15 -14.54 2.28
CA TYR A 163 -15.72 -15.88 2.25
C TYR A 163 -17.10 -15.89 1.60
N GLY A 164 -17.35 -16.87 0.74
CA GLY A 164 -18.70 -17.14 0.23
C GLY A 164 -18.76 -17.30 -1.28
N ILE A 165 -19.99 -17.36 -1.78
CA ILE A 165 -20.29 -17.53 -3.20
C ILE A 165 -20.64 -16.15 -3.75
N PHE A 166 -19.82 -15.66 -4.68
CA PHE A 166 -20.08 -14.43 -5.41
C PHE A 166 -20.73 -14.78 -6.74
N LEU A 167 -22.03 -14.50 -6.86
CA LEU A 167 -22.70 -14.52 -8.14
C LEU A 167 -22.26 -13.27 -8.89
N LEU A 168 -21.29 -13.45 -9.79
CA LEU A 168 -20.75 -12.37 -10.60
C LEU A 168 -21.72 -12.08 -11.75
N ASP A 169 -22.37 -10.92 -11.67
CA ASP A 169 -23.14 -10.35 -12.77
C ASP A 169 -22.36 -9.14 -13.29
N LEU A 170 -21.79 -9.28 -14.49
CA LEU A 170 -20.98 -8.23 -15.12
C LEU A 170 -21.83 -7.09 -15.70
N GLU A 171 -23.15 -7.29 -15.82
CA GLU A 171 -24.09 -6.26 -16.28
C GLU A 171 -24.55 -5.38 -15.12
N LYS A 172 -24.50 -5.91 -13.90
CA LYS A 172 -24.90 -5.19 -12.69
C LYS A 172 -23.79 -4.26 -12.18
N ARG A 173 -24.02 -2.95 -12.30
CA ARG A 173 -23.15 -1.93 -11.70
C ARG A 173 -23.41 -1.75 -10.20
N LEU A 174 -22.34 -1.44 -9.47
CA LEU A 174 -22.43 -0.96 -8.08
C LEU A 174 -23.00 0.46 -8.10
N MET A 175 -24.12 0.67 -7.40
CA MET A 175 -24.76 1.98 -7.29
C MET A 175 -24.09 2.81 -6.18
N ILE A 176 -22.88 3.30 -6.43
CA ILE A 176 -22.10 4.08 -5.44
C ILE A 176 -21.82 5.47 -6.03
N GLY A 177 -22.40 6.51 -5.45
CA GLY A 177 -22.35 7.87 -5.97
C GLY A 177 -23.65 8.35 -6.63
N LYS A 178 -23.95 9.65 -6.52
CA LYS A 178 -25.21 10.26 -6.99
C LYS A 178 -25.45 10.12 -8.49
N GLU A 179 -24.40 10.05 -9.29
CA GLU A 179 -24.48 9.95 -10.76
C GLU A 179 -24.97 8.57 -11.21
N ASP A 180 -24.55 7.50 -10.53
CA ASP A 180 -24.98 6.13 -10.84
C ASP A 180 -26.45 5.88 -10.47
N ILE A 181 -26.95 6.53 -9.40
CA ILE A 181 -28.36 6.48 -9.00
C ILE A 181 -29.26 7.19 -10.04
N ILE A 182 -28.76 8.25 -10.68
CA ILE A 182 -29.51 8.99 -11.71
C ILE A 182 -29.56 8.17 -13.01
N HIS A 183 -28.47 7.47 -13.36
CA HIS A 183 -28.41 6.61 -14.55
C HIS A 183 -29.38 5.42 -14.46
N ASP A 184 -29.41 4.69 -13.34
CA ASP A 184 -30.36 3.57 -13.12
C ASP A 184 -31.83 4.02 -13.13
N ARG A 185 -32.11 5.22 -12.58
CA ARG A 185 -33.46 5.80 -12.66
C ARG A 185 -33.84 6.19 -14.09
N SER A 186 -32.88 6.65 -14.89
CA SER A 186 -33.13 6.98 -16.30
C SER A 186 -33.41 5.74 -17.15
N GLU A 187 -32.66 4.65 -16.95
CA GLU A 187 -32.83 3.37 -17.65
C GLU A 187 -34.12 2.66 -17.24
N LYS A 188 -34.46 2.63 -15.95
CA LYS A 188 -35.76 2.09 -15.50
C LYS A 188 -36.93 2.90 -16.04
N ASN A 189 -36.82 4.22 -16.09
CA ASN A 189 -37.87 5.08 -16.65
C ASN A 189 -38.02 4.94 -18.17
N SER A 190 -36.96 4.66 -18.93
CA SER A 190 -37.05 4.37 -20.37
C SER A 190 -37.68 3.01 -20.64
N SER A 191 -37.25 1.94 -19.95
CA SER A 191 -37.84 0.61 -20.13
C SER A 191 -39.31 0.55 -19.71
N GLN A 192 -39.71 1.33 -18.69
CA GLN A 192 -41.09 1.41 -18.24
C GLN A 192 -41.98 2.27 -19.14
N ARG A 193 -41.41 3.28 -19.83
CA ARG A 193 -42.09 4.02 -20.90
C ARG A 193 -42.30 3.15 -22.15
N GLU A 194 -41.29 2.41 -22.57
CA GLU A 194 -41.41 1.49 -23.71
C GLU A 194 -42.46 0.40 -23.47
N SER A 195 -42.46 -0.19 -22.27
CA SER A 195 -43.47 -1.18 -21.87
C SER A 195 -44.90 -0.62 -21.89
N LYS A 196 -45.08 0.65 -21.55
CA LYS A 196 -46.39 1.32 -21.52
C LYS A 196 -46.88 1.70 -22.92
N THR A 197 -45.99 2.18 -23.79
CA THR A 197 -46.28 2.46 -25.19
C THR A 197 -46.65 1.19 -25.97
N ILE A 198 -46.00 0.06 -25.68
CA ILE A 198 -46.33 -1.23 -26.30
C ILE A 198 -47.69 -1.75 -25.82
N ALA A 199 -48.04 -1.57 -24.54
CA ALA A 199 -49.35 -1.94 -24.02
C ALA A 199 -50.49 -1.10 -24.62
N GLU A 200 -50.30 0.21 -24.76
CA GLU A 200 -51.28 1.13 -25.37
C GLU A 200 -51.47 0.89 -26.89
N ALA A 201 -50.45 0.35 -27.57
CA ALA A 201 -50.53 -0.03 -28.99
C ALA A 201 -51.23 -1.39 -29.22
N LEU A 202 -51.41 -2.20 -28.18
CA LEU A 202 -52.12 -3.49 -28.25
C LEU A 202 -53.60 -3.39 -27.83
N GLU A 203 -54.01 -2.27 -27.24
CA GLU A 203 -55.41 -1.98 -26.85
C GLU A 203 -56.20 -1.16 -27.90
N ASN A 204 -55.59 -0.82 -29.05
CA ASN A 204 -56.25 -0.19 -30.22
C ASN A 204 -56.24 -1.12 -31.43
#